data_AF-A0AA36FXR8-F1
#
_entry.id   AF-A0AA36FXR8-F1
#
_cell.length_a   1.000
_cell.length_b   1.000
_cell.length_c   1.000
_cell.angle_alpha   90.00
_cell.angle_beta   90.00
_cell.angle_gamma   90.00
#
_symmetry.space_group_name_H-M   'P 1'
#
loop_
_entity.id
_entity.type
_entity.pdbx_description
1 polymer ?
#
loop_
_entity_poly.entity_id
_entity_poly.type
_entity_poly.pdbx_seq_one_letter_code
_entity_poly.pdbx_strand_id
1 'polypeptide(L)'
;MDAAAAKAHQVEDEDFEYNARDAIIYALGIGAKAKDDLRYVYELDENFQVFPTFAVVPGFVVKSLASWPGVSYDLTRILHGEQYIEFYKPIPTEGKLRSSQRVAEILDKGKGALILSNVTTYDDDTGEKLFMQQFATFQVGAGGFGGARTSPEEFQTAKIPERKPDRIVEEKTSLDQAALYRQGSGDPNPLHIDPSFAQMSGFPEPILHGLCSMGFSARHVINSFAENDGNRLRAIKVRFSSPVLPGQTLQTEMWKEGDRVLFQTKVKETGKVVIANAWAKIDGMTGGAAAGCPVSAPNTGKMTLKSAALFDQIKAELPNHTQKVKQVKGIIQYELTSGGKVVGKYTIDLKNGDGTVYEGEAKEKAQVTVTVDDEDFVKLAAGELEPTKAFMQGKIKAKGNIMMLQKLQGLLQGAQKAKL
;
A
#
# COMPACT_ATOMS: atom_id res chain seq x y z
N MET A 1 -21.29 -18.99 -26.46
CA MET A 1 -21.39 -17.53 -26.28
C MET A 1 -21.98 -16.94 -27.54
N ASP A 2 -22.84 -15.93 -27.40
CA ASP A 2 -23.30 -15.06 -28.49
C ASP A 2 -22.95 -13.61 -28.14
N ALA A 3 -21.86 -13.11 -28.76
CA ALA A 3 -21.35 -11.78 -28.51
C ALA A 3 -22.30 -10.68 -29.01
N ALA A 4 -23.06 -10.93 -30.09
CA ALA A 4 -23.96 -9.93 -30.65
C ALA A 4 -25.16 -9.71 -29.72
N ALA A 5 -25.77 -10.81 -29.23
CA ALA A 5 -26.86 -10.74 -28.26
C ALA A 5 -26.41 -10.06 -26.95
N ALA A 6 -25.24 -10.42 -26.42
CA ALA A 6 -24.73 -9.84 -25.19
C ALA A 6 -24.43 -8.34 -25.30
N LYS A 7 -23.90 -7.88 -26.44
CA LYS A 7 -23.62 -6.46 -26.70
C LYS A 7 -24.87 -5.63 -26.94
N ALA A 8 -25.91 -6.23 -27.50
CA ALA A 8 -27.19 -5.57 -27.75
C ALA A 8 -28.06 -5.47 -26.48
N HIS A 9 -27.75 -6.25 -25.44
CA HIS A 9 -28.49 -6.22 -24.19
C HIS A 9 -28.22 -4.92 -23.42
N GLN A 10 -29.30 -4.25 -23.02
CA GLN A 10 -29.26 -3.06 -22.19
C GLN A 10 -29.90 -3.37 -20.84
N VAL A 11 -29.32 -2.82 -19.79
CA VAL A 11 -29.84 -2.86 -18.44
C VAL A 11 -30.07 -1.45 -17.94
N GLU A 12 -31.01 -1.28 -17.03
CA GLU A 12 -31.15 -0.05 -16.27
C GLU A 12 -29.88 0.22 -15.46
N ASP A 13 -29.59 1.51 -15.28
CA ASP A 13 -28.49 1.94 -14.43
C ASP A 13 -28.75 1.58 -12.97
N GLU A 14 -27.67 1.40 -12.22
CA GLU A 14 -27.71 1.02 -10.80
C GLU A 14 -27.22 2.15 -9.93
N ASP A 15 -27.99 2.46 -8.89
CA ASP A 15 -27.66 3.49 -7.91
C ASP A 15 -26.74 2.94 -6.82
N PHE A 16 -25.81 3.77 -6.36
CA PHE A 16 -24.90 3.45 -5.27
C PHE A 16 -24.67 4.69 -4.41
N GLU A 17 -25.01 4.61 -3.13
CA GLU A 17 -24.78 5.67 -2.16
C GLU A 17 -23.68 5.25 -1.18
N TYR A 18 -22.79 6.19 -0.86
CA TYR A 18 -21.72 5.98 0.09
C TYR A 18 -21.40 7.28 0.82
N ASN A 19 -20.73 7.13 1.95
CA ASN A 19 -20.19 8.26 2.70
C ASN A 19 -18.72 8.04 3.06
N ALA A 20 -18.15 8.98 3.82
CA ALA A 20 -16.76 8.92 4.27
C ALA A 20 -16.41 7.61 4.99
N ARG A 21 -17.33 7.03 5.78
CA ARG A 21 -17.08 5.76 6.49
C ARG A 21 -16.80 4.63 5.50
N ASP A 22 -17.57 4.51 4.43
CA ASP A 22 -17.40 3.45 3.44
C ASP A 22 -16.07 3.60 2.70
N ALA A 23 -15.72 4.84 2.32
CA ALA A 23 -14.44 5.17 1.71
C ALA A 23 -13.24 4.85 2.63
N ILE A 24 -13.35 5.15 3.94
CA ILE A 24 -12.32 4.86 4.93
C ILE A 24 -12.16 3.35 5.14
N ILE A 25 -13.25 2.60 5.24
CA ILE A 25 -13.19 1.13 5.38
C ILE A 25 -12.52 0.52 4.16
N TYR A 26 -12.83 1.00 2.95
CA TYR A 26 -12.14 0.59 1.74
C TYR A 26 -10.64 0.89 1.78
N ALA A 27 -10.26 2.13 2.14
CA ALA A 27 -8.87 2.55 2.24
C ALA A 27 -8.08 1.66 3.22
N LEU A 28 -8.62 1.38 4.40
CA LEU A 28 -8.05 0.43 5.36
C LEU A 28 -7.96 -0.99 4.79
N GLY A 29 -8.99 -1.43 4.05
CA GLY A 29 -9.04 -2.71 3.37
C GLY A 29 -7.96 -2.92 2.30
N ILE A 30 -7.37 -1.84 1.78
CA ILE A 30 -6.23 -1.87 0.84
C ILE A 30 -4.91 -1.43 1.50
N GLY A 31 -4.86 -1.41 2.83
CA GLY A 31 -3.64 -1.22 3.60
C GLY A 31 -3.33 0.22 4.01
N ALA A 32 -4.23 1.18 3.81
CA ALA A 32 -4.01 2.55 4.29
C ALA A 32 -3.77 2.55 5.81
N LYS A 33 -2.86 3.40 6.28
CA LYS A 33 -2.47 3.49 7.69
C LYS A 33 -2.61 4.91 8.17
N ALA A 34 -3.31 5.11 9.30
CA ALA A 34 -3.50 6.44 9.90
C ALA A 34 -2.22 7.26 10.08
N LYS A 35 -1.08 6.58 10.31
CA LYS A 35 0.21 7.24 10.46
C LYS A 35 0.71 7.93 9.18
N ASP A 36 0.46 7.35 8.01
CA ASP A 36 1.06 7.77 6.74
C ASP A 36 0.01 8.25 5.70
N ASP A 37 -1.27 7.91 5.93
CA ASP A 37 -2.37 8.05 4.98
C ASP A 37 -3.57 8.80 5.58
N LEU A 38 -3.33 9.79 6.44
CA LEU A 38 -4.41 10.49 7.17
C LEU A 38 -5.51 11.02 6.24
N ARG A 39 -5.11 11.56 5.07
CA ARG A 39 -6.00 11.99 3.97
C ARG A 39 -6.99 10.94 3.44
N TYR A 40 -6.79 9.66 3.73
CA TYR A 40 -7.65 8.57 3.29
C TYR A 40 -8.42 7.90 4.44
N VAL A 41 -8.07 8.19 5.69
CA VAL A 41 -8.62 7.49 6.87
C VAL A 41 -9.18 8.41 7.94
N TYR A 42 -9.14 9.72 7.72
CA TYR A 42 -9.69 10.72 8.63
C TYR A 42 -10.48 11.77 7.87
N GLU A 43 -11.79 11.73 8.04
CA GLU A 43 -12.78 12.57 7.35
C GLU A 43 -12.66 14.06 7.65
N LEU A 44 -11.94 14.46 8.71
CA LEU A 44 -11.66 15.87 9.04
C LEU A 44 -10.24 16.32 8.65
N ASP A 45 -9.46 15.48 7.96
CA ASP A 45 -8.20 15.93 7.34
C ASP A 45 -8.51 16.98 6.27
N GLU A 46 -7.75 18.08 6.23
CA GLU A 46 -7.97 19.17 5.25
C GLU A 46 -7.80 18.70 3.80
N ASN A 47 -7.13 17.57 3.58
CA ASN A 47 -6.93 16.94 2.28
C ASN A 47 -7.70 15.62 2.16
N PHE A 48 -8.72 15.38 2.99
CA PHE A 48 -9.51 14.16 2.93
C PHE A 48 -10.04 13.91 1.52
N GLN A 49 -9.79 12.71 1.01
CA GLN A 49 -10.22 12.28 -0.32
C GLN A 49 -10.50 10.78 -0.33
N VAL A 50 -11.38 10.35 -1.25
CA VAL A 50 -11.61 8.93 -1.48
C VAL A 50 -10.45 8.35 -2.27
N PHE A 51 -9.91 7.21 -1.82
CA PHE A 51 -8.84 6.56 -2.54
C PHE A 51 -9.32 6.11 -3.94
N PRO A 52 -8.63 6.44 -5.06
CA PRO A 52 -9.19 6.31 -6.41
C PRO A 52 -9.71 4.92 -6.78
N THR A 53 -9.02 3.85 -6.35
CA THR A 53 -9.47 2.49 -6.68
C THR A 53 -10.78 2.08 -5.99
N PHE A 54 -11.34 2.92 -5.10
CA PHE A 54 -12.71 2.80 -4.61
C PHE A 54 -13.72 2.76 -5.76
N ALA A 55 -13.35 3.25 -6.95
CA ALA A 55 -14.13 3.09 -8.18
C ALA A 55 -14.63 1.66 -8.43
N VAL A 56 -13.94 0.62 -7.96
CA VAL A 56 -14.40 -0.77 -8.11
C VAL A 56 -15.68 -1.09 -7.33
N VAL A 57 -15.97 -0.36 -6.25
CA VAL A 57 -17.09 -0.62 -5.34
C VAL A 57 -18.45 -0.47 -6.04
N PRO A 58 -18.78 0.67 -6.69
CA PRO A 58 -20.02 0.75 -7.48
C PRO A 58 -20.04 -0.23 -8.65
N GLY A 59 -18.87 -0.70 -9.11
CA GLY A 59 -18.76 -1.76 -10.11
C GLY A 59 -19.17 -3.16 -9.63
N PHE A 60 -19.26 -3.39 -8.32
CA PHE A 60 -19.78 -4.64 -7.75
C PHE A 60 -21.29 -4.66 -7.55
N VAL A 61 -21.92 -3.48 -7.54
CA VAL A 61 -23.37 -3.33 -7.31
C VAL A 61 -24.16 -3.50 -8.62
N VAL A 62 -23.49 -3.41 -9.78
CA VAL A 62 -24.14 -3.61 -11.08
C VAL A 62 -24.68 -5.03 -11.27
N LYS A 63 -25.66 -5.18 -12.17
CA LYS A 63 -26.31 -6.46 -12.44
C LYS A 63 -25.31 -7.53 -12.87
N SER A 64 -25.46 -8.73 -12.30
CA SER A 64 -24.67 -9.89 -12.71
C SER A 64 -24.87 -10.22 -14.19
N LEU A 65 -23.76 -10.45 -14.90
CA LEU A 65 -23.79 -10.87 -16.30
C LEU A 65 -24.34 -12.30 -16.48
N ALA A 66 -24.52 -13.06 -15.40
CA ALA A 66 -24.90 -14.47 -15.48
C ALA A 66 -26.27 -14.70 -16.13
N SER A 67 -27.18 -13.73 -16.03
CA SER A 67 -28.51 -13.78 -16.63
C SER A 67 -28.58 -13.14 -18.03
N TRP A 68 -27.48 -12.60 -18.55
CA TRP A 68 -27.51 -11.83 -19.79
C TRP A 68 -27.64 -12.72 -21.02
N PRO A 69 -28.47 -12.34 -22.01
CA PRO A 69 -28.57 -13.05 -23.28
C PRO A 69 -27.20 -13.23 -23.95
N GLY A 70 -26.91 -14.44 -24.43
CA GLY A 70 -25.66 -14.76 -25.11
C GLY A 70 -24.45 -14.98 -24.20
N VAL A 71 -24.58 -14.77 -22.89
CA VAL A 71 -23.52 -15.01 -21.90
C VAL A 71 -23.70 -16.39 -21.28
N SER A 72 -22.65 -17.21 -21.34
CA SER A 72 -22.50 -18.45 -20.58
C SER A 72 -21.62 -18.13 -19.39
N TYR A 73 -22.19 -18.23 -18.20
CA TYR A 73 -21.53 -17.81 -16.96
C TYR A 73 -21.63 -18.93 -15.93
N ASP A 74 -20.49 -19.55 -15.61
CA ASP A 74 -20.38 -20.53 -14.53
C ASP A 74 -19.46 -19.94 -13.47
N LEU A 75 -20.05 -19.62 -12.31
CA LEU A 75 -19.38 -18.99 -11.18
C LEU A 75 -18.19 -19.79 -10.66
N THR A 76 -18.18 -21.12 -10.85
CA THR A 76 -17.06 -21.97 -10.42
C THR A 76 -15.89 -21.96 -11.39
N ARG A 77 -16.07 -21.37 -12.58
CA ARG A 77 -15.11 -21.39 -13.70
C ARG A 77 -14.80 -20.01 -14.25
N ILE A 78 -15.20 -18.95 -13.53
CA ILE A 78 -14.90 -17.58 -13.89
C ILE A 78 -13.72 -17.05 -13.10
N LEU A 79 -12.79 -16.42 -13.82
CA LEU A 79 -11.62 -15.77 -13.24
C LEU A 79 -11.64 -14.30 -13.60
N HIS A 80 -11.45 -13.42 -12.62
CA HIS A 80 -11.16 -12.02 -12.90
C HIS A 80 -9.71 -11.93 -13.40
N GLY A 81 -9.54 -11.73 -14.71
CA GLY A 81 -8.23 -11.78 -15.37
C GLY A 81 -7.52 -10.43 -15.42
N GLU A 82 -8.25 -9.36 -15.74
CA GLU A 82 -7.69 -8.01 -15.86
C GLU A 82 -8.69 -6.96 -15.40
N GLN A 83 -8.18 -5.84 -14.90
CA GLN A 83 -8.97 -4.67 -14.51
C GLN A 83 -8.37 -3.42 -15.13
N TYR A 84 -9.22 -2.56 -15.67
CA TYR A 84 -8.87 -1.20 -16.08
C TYR A 84 -9.79 -0.19 -15.38
N ILE A 85 -9.25 0.99 -15.05
CA ILE A 85 -10.02 2.13 -14.57
C ILE A 85 -9.45 3.41 -15.21
N GLU A 86 -10.32 4.29 -15.67
CA GLU A 86 -10.03 5.64 -16.14
C GLU A 86 -10.81 6.65 -15.30
N PHE A 87 -10.13 7.69 -14.82
CA PHE A 87 -10.69 8.73 -13.96
C PHE A 87 -10.80 10.05 -14.71
N TYR A 88 -12.01 10.57 -14.82
CA TYR A 88 -12.30 11.87 -15.46
C TYR A 88 -12.40 12.99 -14.42
N LYS A 89 -12.89 12.69 -13.22
CA LYS A 89 -12.97 13.59 -12.06
C LYS A 89 -12.58 12.84 -10.77
N PRO A 90 -12.13 13.57 -9.72
CA PRO A 90 -12.07 13.03 -8.35
C PRO A 90 -13.38 12.38 -7.92
N ILE A 91 -13.29 11.33 -7.11
CA ILE A 91 -14.46 10.73 -6.48
C ILE A 91 -14.86 11.63 -5.29
N PRO A 92 -16.12 12.09 -5.19
CA PRO A 92 -16.61 12.87 -4.05
C PRO A 92 -16.35 12.15 -2.70
N THR A 93 -16.27 12.88 -1.59
CA THR A 93 -16.05 12.26 -0.26
C THR A 93 -17.27 11.51 0.28
N GLU A 94 -18.43 11.80 -0.29
CA GLU A 94 -19.72 11.15 -0.08
C GLU A 94 -20.61 11.48 -1.28
N GLY A 95 -21.64 10.69 -1.53
CA GLY A 95 -22.63 11.04 -2.55
C GLY A 95 -23.40 9.85 -3.09
N LYS A 96 -24.38 10.18 -3.94
CA LYS A 96 -25.14 9.22 -4.73
C LYS A 96 -24.54 9.13 -6.13
N LEU A 97 -24.19 7.92 -6.53
CA LEU A 97 -23.62 7.59 -7.83
C LEU A 97 -24.63 6.77 -8.62
N ARG A 98 -24.56 6.89 -9.94
CA ARG A 98 -25.31 6.06 -10.88
C ARG A 98 -24.37 5.38 -11.85
N SER A 99 -24.46 4.07 -12.00
CA SER A 99 -23.56 3.26 -12.81
C SER A 99 -24.28 2.59 -13.97
N SER A 100 -23.77 2.81 -15.18
CA SER A 100 -24.26 2.20 -16.41
C SER A 100 -23.32 1.10 -16.88
N GLN A 101 -23.85 -0.10 -17.12
CA GLN A 101 -23.08 -1.29 -17.51
C GLN A 101 -23.40 -1.73 -18.93
N ARG A 102 -22.37 -2.15 -19.67
CA ARG A 102 -22.53 -2.87 -20.95
C ARG A 102 -21.46 -3.95 -21.14
N VAL A 103 -21.78 -4.97 -21.93
CA VAL A 103 -20.75 -5.84 -22.51
C VAL A 103 -20.10 -5.09 -23.67
N ALA A 104 -18.80 -4.87 -23.58
CA ALA A 104 -18.02 -4.22 -24.63
C ALA A 104 -17.64 -5.21 -25.72
N GLU A 105 -17.18 -6.40 -25.35
CA GLU A 105 -16.89 -7.48 -26.29
C GLU A 105 -16.87 -8.85 -25.61
N ILE A 106 -17.09 -9.92 -26.38
CA ILE A 106 -16.79 -11.29 -25.96
C ILE A 106 -15.80 -11.91 -26.95
N LEU A 107 -14.60 -12.21 -26.48
CA LEU A 107 -13.50 -12.75 -27.27
C LEU A 107 -13.37 -14.27 -27.12
N ASP A 108 -13.18 -14.97 -28.22
CA ASP A 108 -12.90 -16.40 -28.23
C ASP A 108 -11.39 -16.63 -28.06
N LYS A 109 -11.01 -17.16 -26.90
CA LYS A 109 -9.61 -17.51 -26.58
C LYS A 109 -9.37 -19.02 -26.72
N GLY A 110 -10.21 -19.71 -27.50
CA GLY A 110 -10.11 -21.13 -27.80
C GLY A 110 -10.70 -22.01 -26.69
N LYS A 111 -9.94 -22.23 -25.61
CA LYS A 111 -10.41 -23.05 -24.48
C LYS A 111 -11.28 -22.28 -23.46
N GLY A 112 -11.53 -20.99 -23.71
CA GLY A 112 -12.34 -20.14 -22.85
C GLY A 112 -12.75 -18.87 -23.58
N ALA A 113 -13.64 -18.11 -22.96
CA ALA A 113 -14.09 -16.81 -23.45
C ALA A 113 -13.59 -15.69 -22.54
N LEU A 114 -13.13 -14.57 -23.10
CA LEU A 114 -12.88 -13.35 -22.35
C LEU A 114 -14.06 -12.39 -22.55
N ILE A 115 -14.75 -12.05 -21.48
CA ILE A 115 -15.86 -11.10 -21.50
C ILE A 115 -15.29 -9.76 -21.01
N LEU A 116 -15.40 -8.74 -21.84
CA LEU A 116 -15.05 -7.36 -21.49
C LEU A 116 -16.35 -6.64 -21.14
N SER A 117 -16.51 -6.22 -19.88
CA SER A 117 -17.65 -5.40 -19.45
C SER A 117 -17.18 -4.03 -19.01
N ASN A 118 -17.82 -2.99 -19.55
CA ASN A 118 -17.55 -1.61 -19.14
C ASN A 118 -18.65 -1.16 -18.18
N VAL A 119 -18.23 -0.53 -17.09
CA VAL A 119 -19.10 0.18 -16.15
C VAL A 119 -18.67 1.63 -16.14
N THR A 120 -19.57 2.55 -16.46
CA THR A 120 -19.33 3.99 -16.36
C THR A 120 -20.16 4.55 -15.23
N THR A 121 -19.51 5.28 -14.31
CA THR A 121 -20.16 5.83 -13.13
C THR A 121 -20.22 7.35 -13.21
N TYR A 122 -21.38 7.87 -12.86
CA TYR A 122 -21.73 9.29 -12.86
C TYR A 122 -22.08 9.72 -11.44
N ASP A 123 -21.82 10.97 -11.13
CA ASP A 123 -22.45 11.66 -10.02
C ASP A 123 -23.94 11.82 -10.32
N ASP A 124 -24.82 11.36 -9.43
CA ASP A 124 -26.26 11.29 -9.73
C ASP A 124 -26.93 12.67 -9.72
N ASP A 125 -26.46 13.57 -8.85
CA ASP A 125 -27.02 14.93 -8.71
C ASP A 125 -26.65 15.84 -9.89
N THR A 126 -25.39 15.77 -10.34
CA THR A 126 -24.84 16.66 -11.38
C THR A 126 -24.86 16.04 -12.77
N GLY A 127 -24.92 14.71 -12.87
CA GLY A 127 -24.74 13.97 -14.11
C GLY A 127 -23.29 13.95 -14.63
N GLU A 128 -22.32 14.44 -13.86
CA GLU A 128 -20.92 14.43 -14.27
C GLU A 128 -20.39 12.99 -14.37
N LYS A 129 -19.70 12.67 -15.48
CA LYS A 129 -19.00 11.41 -15.64
C LYS A 129 -17.75 11.40 -14.76
N LEU A 130 -17.73 10.54 -13.74
CA LEU A 130 -16.62 10.50 -12.77
C LEU A 130 -15.50 9.57 -13.23
N PHE A 131 -15.82 8.32 -13.55
CA PHE A 131 -14.86 7.31 -13.97
C PHE A 131 -15.52 6.22 -14.82
N MET A 132 -14.69 5.46 -15.52
CA MET A 132 -15.09 4.25 -16.25
C MET A 132 -14.12 3.13 -15.90
N GLN A 133 -14.64 1.92 -15.78
CA GLN A 133 -13.87 0.74 -15.51
C GLN A 133 -14.23 -0.39 -16.46
N GLN A 134 -13.23 -1.18 -16.85
CA GLN A 134 -13.41 -2.37 -17.68
C GLN A 134 -12.94 -3.59 -16.89
N PHE A 135 -13.90 -4.49 -16.65
CA PHE A 135 -13.66 -5.82 -16.10
C PHE A 135 -13.37 -6.77 -17.26
N ALA A 136 -12.28 -7.53 -17.19
CA ALA A 136 -12.01 -8.62 -18.11
C ALA A 136 -12.12 -9.95 -17.37
N THR A 137 -13.24 -10.63 -17.54
CA THR A 137 -13.52 -11.92 -16.89
C THR A 137 -13.32 -13.06 -17.86
N PHE A 138 -12.57 -14.07 -17.45
CA PHE A 138 -12.26 -15.24 -18.25
C PHE A 138 -13.11 -16.43 -17.82
N GLN A 139 -14.00 -16.87 -18.70
CA GLN A 139 -14.83 -18.05 -18.50
C GLN A 139 -14.14 -19.28 -19.09
N VAL A 140 -13.60 -20.13 -18.22
CA VAL A 140 -12.93 -21.36 -18.63
C VAL A 140 -13.94 -22.32 -19.25
N GLY A 141 -13.62 -22.89 -20.42
CA GLY A 141 -14.44 -23.85 -21.14
C GLY A 141 -15.50 -23.24 -22.06
N ALA A 142 -15.75 -21.93 -22.00
CA ALA A 142 -16.77 -21.25 -22.81
C ALA A 142 -16.26 -20.73 -24.17
N GLY A 143 -15.09 -21.17 -24.62
CA GLY A 143 -14.51 -20.81 -25.92
C GLY A 143 -14.95 -21.73 -27.07
N GLY A 144 -14.35 -21.57 -28.24
CA GLY A 144 -14.60 -22.42 -29.41
C GLY A 144 -15.90 -22.09 -30.16
N PHE A 145 -16.44 -20.89 -29.96
CA PHE A 145 -17.65 -20.39 -30.61
C PHE A 145 -17.34 -19.60 -31.90
N GLY A 146 -16.08 -19.45 -32.28
CA GLY A 146 -15.67 -18.83 -33.54
C GLY A 146 -15.68 -17.31 -33.54
N GLY A 147 -15.63 -16.68 -32.35
CA GLY A 147 -15.60 -15.22 -32.20
C GLY A 147 -14.23 -14.58 -32.48
N ALA A 148 -14.19 -13.25 -32.42
CA ALA A 148 -12.95 -12.49 -32.53
C ALA A 148 -11.96 -12.85 -31.41
N ARG A 149 -10.65 -12.84 -31.71
CA ARG A 149 -9.59 -13.14 -30.73
C ARG A 149 -9.06 -11.90 -29.99
N THR A 150 -9.26 -10.73 -30.58
CA THR A 150 -8.80 -9.41 -30.10
C THR A 150 -9.87 -8.38 -30.37
N SER A 151 -9.89 -7.28 -29.64
CA SER A 151 -10.83 -6.18 -29.87
C SER A 151 -10.19 -4.82 -29.63
N PRO A 152 -10.54 -3.79 -30.42
CA PRO A 152 -10.16 -2.41 -30.12
C PRO A 152 -10.79 -1.88 -28.83
N GLU A 153 -11.86 -2.52 -28.32
CA GLU A 153 -12.46 -2.17 -27.02
C GLU A 153 -11.60 -2.65 -25.82
N GLU A 154 -10.62 -3.53 -26.04
CA GLU A 154 -9.76 -4.09 -24.99
C GLU A 154 -8.64 -3.12 -24.62
N PHE A 155 -8.65 -2.59 -23.39
CA PHE A 155 -7.52 -1.80 -22.89
C PHE A 155 -6.31 -2.70 -22.65
N GLN A 156 -5.23 -2.42 -23.37
CA GLN A 156 -4.05 -3.29 -23.39
C GLN A 156 -3.16 -3.13 -22.14
N THR A 157 -2.61 -4.25 -21.70
CA THR A 157 -1.51 -4.30 -20.72
C THR A 157 -0.20 -3.78 -21.34
N ALA A 158 0.83 -3.56 -20.52
CA ALA A 158 2.13 -3.06 -20.99
C ALA A 158 3.25 -4.03 -20.59
N LYS A 159 4.16 -4.32 -21.51
CA LYS A 159 5.34 -5.16 -21.21
C LYS A 159 6.22 -4.45 -20.18
N ILE A 160 6.63 -5.16 -19.15
CA ILE A 160 7.57 -4.65 -18.14
C ILE A 160 8.97 -4.51 -18.74
N PRO A 161 9.69 -3.40 -18.49
CA PRO A 161 11.04 -3.19 -18.98
C PRO A 161 12.03 -4.24 -18.48
N GLU A 162 12.96 -4.68 -19.33
CA GLU A 162 14.06 -5.60 -18.99
C GLU A 162 15.23 -4.85 -18.32
N ARG A 163 14.93 -4.03 -17.31
CA ARG A 163 15.89 -3.26 -16.50
C ARG A 163 15.46 -3.28 -15.03
N LYS A 164 16.36 -2.87 -14.12
CA LYS A 164 16.01 -2.77 -12.69
C LYS A 164 14.83 -1.81 -12.47
N PRO A 165 13.92 -2.11 -11.52
CA PRO A 165 12.87 -1.17 -11.11
C PRO A 165 13.47 0.15 -10.63
N ASP A 166 12.80 1.25 -10.94
CA ASP A 166 13.14 2.58 -10.42
C ASP A 166 12.77 2.70 -8.94
N ARG A 167 11.69 2.02 -8.53
CA ARG A 167 11.23 1.93 -7.13
C ARG A 167 10.72 0.53 -6.83
N ILE A 168 10.90 0.12 -5.57
CA ILE A 168 10.33 -1.10 -5.00
C ILE A 168 9.71 -0.70 -3.67
N VAL A 169 8.44 -1.06 -3.47
CA VAL A 169 7.74 -0.90 -2.19
C VAL A 169 7.25 -2.26 -1.74
N GLU A 170 7.44 -2.55 -0.46
CA GLU A 170 7.01 -3.79 0.16
C GLU A 170 6.00 -3.49 1.26
N GLU A 171 4.89 -4.20 1.24
CA GLU A 171 3.88 -4.09 2.28
C GLU A 171 3.32 -5.47 2.64
N LYS A 172 3.39 -5.80 3.93
CA LYS A 172 2.83 -7.04 4.47
C LYS A 172 1.34 -6.86 4.70
N THR A 173 0.54 -7.72 4.09
CA THR A 173 -0.91 -7.77 4.31
C THR A 173 -1.22 -8.34 5.70
N SER A 174 -2.38 -7.98 6.26
CA SER A 174 -2.88 -8.63 7.48
C SER A 174 -3.32 -10.08 7.19
N LEU A 175 -3.33 -10.94 8.21
CA LEU A 175 -4.01 -12.23 8.14
C LEU A 175 -5.52 -12.04 7.89
N ASP A 176 -6.09 -10.96 8.41
CA ASP A 176 -7.50 -10.60 8.26
C ASP A 176 -7.75 -9.67 7.06
N GLN A 177 -6.79 -9.51 6.14
CA GLN A 177 -6.88 -8.52 5.05
C GLN A 177 -8.11 -8.76 4.16
N ALA A 178 -8.37 -10.02 3.82
CA ALA A 178 -9.54 -10.39 3.01
C ALA A 178 -10.85 -10.14 3.76
N ALA A 179 -10.88 -10.40 5.08
CA ALA A 179 -12.03 -10.19 5.93
C ALA A 179 -12.39 -8.71 6.08
N LEU A 180 -11.39 -7.81 6.08
CA LEU A 180 -11.60 -6.37 6.07
C LEU A 180 -11.98 -5.86 4.67
N TYR A 181 -11.22 -6.25 3.63
CA TYR A 181 -11.44 -5.76 2.28
C TYR A 181 -12.85 -6.07 1.76
N ARG A 182 -13.41 -7.25 2.05
CA ARG A 182 -14.79 -7.59 1.65
C ARG A 182 -15.84 -6.65 2.24
N GLN A 183 -15.59 -6.05 3.41
CA GLN A 183 -16.51 -5.08 4.02
C GLN A 183 -16.46 -3.74 3.29
N GLY A 184 -15.26 -3.26 2.94
CA GLY A 184 -15.09 -1.97 2.28
C GLY A 184 -15.35 -2.00 0.77
N SER A 185 -15.17 -3.16 0.13
CA SER A 185 -15.36 -3.31 -1.32
C SER A 185 -16.74 -3.79 -1.73
N GLY A 186 -17.48 -4.41 -0.81
CA GLY A 186 -18.76 -5.04 -1.13
C GLY A 186 -18.66 -6.36 -1.89
N ASP A 187 -17.47 -6.97 -2.04
CA ASP A 187 -17.31 -8.30 -2.66
C ASP A 187 -17.52 -9.40 -1.60
N PRO A 188 -18.67 -10.12 -1.59
CA PRO A 188 -18.98 -11.07 -0.54
C PRO A 188 -18.44 -12.47 -0.82
N ASN A 189 -17.70 -12.71 -1.92
CA ASN A 189 -17.40 -14.04 -2.44
C ASN A 189 -16.74 -14.94 -1.37
N PRO A 190 -17.34 -16.11 -1.04
CA PRO A 190 -16.85 -16.99 0.01
C PRO A 190 -15.44 -17.55 -0.24
N LEU A 191 -14.96 -17.54 -1.49
CA LEU A 191 -13.57 -17.89 -1.85
C LEU A 191 -12.52 -17.17 -0.99
N HIS A 192 -12.84 -15.98 -0.49
CA HIS A 192 -11.91 -15.12 0.22
C HIS A 192 -12.00 -15.23 1.75
N ILE A 193 -12.88 -16.08 2.29
CA ILE A 193 -13.06 -16.19 3.75
C ILE A 193 -13.44 -17.59 4.26
N ASP A 194 -14.12 -18.41 3.46
CA ASP A 194 -14.56 -19.76 3.84
C ASP A 194 -13.56 -20.82 3.34
N PRO A 195 -12.85 -21.52 4.24
CA PRO A 195 -11.89 -22.56 3.86
C PRO A 195 -12.50 -23.70 3.04
N SER A 196 -13.75 -24.09 3.32
CA SER A 196 -14.42 -25.19 2.61
C SER A 196 -14.71 -24.79 1.16
N PHE A 197 -15.16 -23.56 0.95
CA PHE A 197 -15.42 -23.03 -0.38
C PHE A 197 -14.13 -22.85 -1.19
N ALA A 198 -13.06 -22.36 -0.55
CA ALA A 198 -11.75 -22.22 -1.19
C ALA A 198 -11.21 -23.58 -1.67
N GLN A 199 -11.29 -24.61 -0.82
CA GLN A 199 -10.89 -25.99 -1.16
C GLN A 199 -11.71 -26.58 -2.30
N MET A 200 -13.04 -26.41 -2.27
CA MET A 200 -13.91 -26.82 -3.37
C MET A 200 -13.58 -26.11 -4.69
N SER A 201 -13.10 -24.87 -4.61
CA SER A 201 -12.67 -24.05 -5.75
C SER A 201 -11.23 -24.32 -6.19
N GLY A 202 -10.54 -25.31 -5.59
CA GLY A 202 -9.19 -25.73 -5.96
C GLY A 202 -8.05 -24.94 -5.29
N PHE A 203 -8.35 -24.18 -4.23
CA PHE A 203 -7.34 -23.47 -3.44
C PHE A 203 -7.16 -24.13 -2.07
N PRO A 204 -5.92 -24.28 -1.56
CA PRO A 204 -5.69 -24.94 -0.27
C PRO A 204 -6.29 -24.19 0.93
N GLU A 205 -6.41 -22.86 0.80
CA GLU A 205 -6.94 -21.95 1.82
C GLU A 205 -7.53 -20.69 1.13
N PRO A 206 -8.32 -19.87 1.84
CA PRO A 206 -8.88 -18.64 1.28
C PRO A 206 -7.80 -17.68 0.75
N ILE A 207 -8.02 -17.15 -0.45
CA ILE A 207 -7.08 -16.24 -1.12
C ILE A 207 -7.51 -14.78 -0.94
N LEU A 208 -6.57 -13.85 -0.98
CA LEU A 208 -6.86 -12.43 -1.01
C LEU A 208 -7.47 -12.03 -2.37
N HIS A 209 -8.42 -11.11 -2.34
CA HIS A 209 -9.02 -10.54 -3.55
C HIS A 209 -7.95 -9.92 -4.47
N GLY A 210 -8.04 -10.20 -5.77
CA GLY A 210 -7.13 -9.59 -6.76
C GLY A 210 -7.20 -8.06 -6.74
N LEU A 211 -8.42 -7.52 -6.64
CA LEU A 211 -8.64 -6.07 -6.55
C LEU A 211 -8.13 -5.45 -5.24
N CYS A 212 -8.02 -6.22 -4.15
CA CYS A 212 -7.30 -5.77 -2.95
C CYS A 212 -5.81 -5.61 -3.25
N SER A 213 -5.18 -6.60 -3.89
CA SER A 213 -3.78 -6.52 -4.31
C SER A 213 -3.53 -5.37 -5.30
N MET A 214 -4.51 -5.08 -6.17
CA MET A 214 -4.49 -3.89 -7.04
C MET A 214 -4.52 -2.60 -6.22
N GLY A 215 -5.40 -2.50 -5.20
CA GLY A 215 -5.48 -1.35 -4.29
C GLY A 215 -4.16 -1.07 -3.57
N PHE A 216 -3.51 -2.10 -3.01
CA PHE A 216 -2.17 -1.98 -2.43
C PHE A 216 -1.15 -1.46 -3.46
N SER A 217 -1.14 -2.05 -4.65
CA SER A 217 -0.19 -1.65 -5.71
C SER A 217 -0.43 -0.21 -6.19
N ALA A 218 -1.69 0.21 -6.29
CA ALA A 218 -2.07 1.58 -6.61
C ALA A 218 -1.61 2.56 -5.53
N ARG A 219 -1.77 2.21 -4.24
CA ARG A 219 -1.22 3.00 -3.11
C ARG A 219 0.29 3.15 -3.22
N HIS A 220 1.01 2.06 -3.52
CA HIS A 220 2.46 2.12 -3.70
C HIS A 220 2.88 3.08 -4.82
N VAL A 221 2.17 3.04 -5.96
CA VAL A 221 2.41 3.94 -7.09
C VAL A 221 2.09 5.39 -6.72
N ILE A 222 0.92 5.67 -6.17
CA ILE A 222 0.47 7.02 -5.78
C ILE A 222 1.41 7.63 -4.73
N ASN A 223 1.79 6.86 -3.71
CA ASN A 223 2.75 7.33 -2.72
C ASN A 223 4.13 7.63 -3.33
N SER A 224 4.58 6.80 -4.28
CA SER A 224 5.93 6.93 -4.88
C SER A 224 6.05 8.04 -5.92
N PHE A 225 4.97 8.33 -6.67
CA PHE A 225 5.02 9.15 -7.88
C PHE A 225 3.99 10.28 -7.94
N ALA A 226 3.12 10.39 -6.93
CA ALA A 226 2.06 11.39 -6.85
C ALA A 226 1.99 12.11 -5.50
N GLU A 227 3.03 12.04 -4.66
CA GLU A 227 3.06 12.69 -3.32
C GLU A 227 1.86 12.29 -2.46
N ASN A 228 1.50 11.01 -2.58
CA ASN A 228 0.33 10.39 -1.99
C ASN A 228 -1.01 11.02 -2.38
N ASP A 229 -1.10 11.87 -3.41
CA ASP A 229 -2.35 12.49 -3.88
C ASP A 229 -3.05 11.61 -4.92
N GLY A 230 -4.16 10.99 -4.51
CA GLY A 230 -4.92 10.04 -5.30
C GLY A 230 -5.59 10.68 -6.51
N ASN A 231 -5.98 11.94 -6.42
CA ASN A 231 -6.63 12.68 -7.51
C ASN A 231 -5.75 12.85 -8.76
N ARG A 232 -4.46 12.54 -8.64
CA ARG A 232 -3.50 12.55 -9.76
C ARG A 232 -3.46 11.22 -10.52
N LEU A 233 -4.08 10.14 -10.02
CA LEU A 233 -4.24 8.91 -10.78
C LEU A 233 -5.30 9.11 -11.86
N ARG A 234 -4.89 9.09 -13.13
CA ARG A 234 -5.79 9.29 -14.28
C ARG A 234 -6.26 7.99 -14.90
N ALA A 235 -5.44 6.95 -14.84
CA ALA A 235 -5.84 5.61 -15.27
C ALA A 235 -4.94 4.55 -14.64
N ILE A 236 -5.46 3.33 -14.50
CA ILE A 236 -4.72 2.15 -14.06
C ILE A 236 -5.19 0.92 -14.83
N LYS A 237 -4.25 0.08 -15.28
CA LYS A 237 -4.50 -1.22 -15.92
C LYS A 237 -3.68 -2.28 -15.21
N VAL A 238 -4.30 -3.40 -14.86
CA VAL A 238 -3.61 -4.56 -14.26
C VAL A 238 -4.05 -5.87 -14.91
N ARG A 239 -3.18 -6.88 -14.85
CA ARG A 239 -3.52 -8.28 -15.11
C ARG A 239 -3.20 -9.13 -13.90
N PHE A 240 -4.18 -9.87 -13.40
CA PHE A 240 -4.01 -10.82 -12.31
C PHE A 240 -3.40 -12.10 -12.86
N SER A 241 -2.26 -12.51 -12.31
CA SER A 241 -1.51 -13.68 -12.79
C SER A 241 -1.49 -14.83 -11.80
N SER A 242 -1.66 -14.58 -10.51
CA SER A 242 -1.56 -15.60 -9.45
C SER A 242 -2.22 -15.15 -8.15
N PRO A 243 -2.69 -16.09 -7.31
CA PRO A 243 -3.30 -15.77 -6.02
C PRO A 243 -2.28 -15.25 -5.01
N VAL A 244 -2.77 -14.46 -4.05
CA VAL A 244 -2.07 -14.01 -2.85
C VAL A 244 -2.77 -14.62 -1.65
N LEU A 245 -2.04 -15.05 -0.64
CA LEU A 245 -2.61 -15.47 0.64
C LEU A 245 -2.59 -14.28 1.62
N PRO A 246 -3.67 -14.03 2.38
CA PRO A 246 -3.64 -13.04 3.46
C PRO A 246 -2.46 -13.30 4.43
N GLY A 247 -1.76 -12.25 4.83
CA GLY A 247 -0.54 -12.33 5.64
C GLY A 247 0.77 -12.34 4.85
N GLN A 248 0.72 -12.57 3.53
CA GLN A 248 1.90 -12.47 2.66
C GLN A 248 2.31 -11.02 2.39
N THR A 249 3.56 -10.84 1.95
CA THR A 249 4.14 -9.54 1.65
C THR A 249 4.05 -9.25 0.16
N LEU A 250 3.31 -8.21 -0.20
CA LEU A 250 3.28 -7.68 -1.56
C LEU A 250 4.54 -6.83 -1.80
N GLN A 251 5.24 -7.10 -2.88
CA GLN A 251 6.38 -6.31 -3.37
C GLN A 251 5.99 -5.73 -4.73
N THR A 252 5.76 -4.42 -4.80
CA THR A 252 5.44 -3.70 -6.03
C THR A 252 6.70 -3.09 -6.61
N GLU A 253 7.11 -3.58 -7.79
CA GLU A 253 8.21 -3.09 -8.57
C GLU A 253 7.68 -2.10 -9.61
N MET A 254 8.30 -0.93 -9.73
CA MET A 254 7.79 0.19 -10.52
C MET A 254 8.87 0.80 -11.42
N TRP A 255 8.50 1.13 -12.64
CA TRP A 255 9.33 1.76 -13.67
C TRP A 255 8.63 2.99 -14.22
N LYS A 256 9.28 4.15 -14.20
CA LYS A 256 8.78 5.37 -14.82
C LYS A 256 9.13 5.35 -16.31
N GLU A 257 8.11 5.37 -17.16
CA GLU A 257 8.22 5.35 -18.62
C GLU A 257 7.30 6.42 -19.21
N GLY A 258 7.88 7.56 -19.60
CA GLY A 258 7.12 8.70 -20.12
C GLY A 258 6.10 9.23 -19.11
N ASP A 259 4.82 9.26 -19.50
CA ASP A 259 3.68 9.70 -18.65
C ASP A 259 3.07 8.56 -17.80
N ARG A 260 3.69 7.37 -17.79
CA ARG A 260 3.20 6.20 -17.07
C ARG A 260 4.22 5.65 -16.08
N VAL A 261 3.70 5.06 -15.02
CA VAL A 261 4.43 4.12 -14.17
C VAL A 261 4.02 2.72 -14.61
N LEU A 262 4.92 1.98 -15.23
CA LEU A 262 4.74 0.54 -15.41
C LEU A 262 5.04 -0.16 -14.09
N PHE A 263 4.29 -1.19 -13.74
CA PHE A 263 4.53 -1.91 -12.50
C PHE A 263 4.15 -3.39 -12.58
N GLN A 264 4.73 -4.17 -11.69
CA GLN A 264 4.28 -5.52 -11.38
C GLN A 264 4.34 -5.73 -9.87
N THR A 265 3.53 -6.65 -9.37
CA THR A 265 3.51 -6.99 -7.94
C THR A 265 3.80 -8.46 -7.77
N LYS A 266 4.69 -8.77 -6.82
CA LYS A 266 5.08 -10.12 -6.43
C LYS A 266 4.67 -10.41 -5.00
N VAL A 267 4.57 -11.69 -4.67
CA VAL A 267 4.63 -12.15 -3.28
C VAL A 267 6.10 -12.33 -2.92
N LYS A 268 6.62 -11.53 -1.99
CA LYS A 268 8.05 -11.50 -1.62
C LYS A 268 8.55 -12.88 -1.18
N GLU A 269 7.73 -13.60 -0.42
CA GLU A 269 8.06 -14.90 0.15
C GLU A 269 8.30 -15.98 -0.93
N THR A 270 7.67 -15.86 -2.10
CA THR A 270 7.71 -16.88 -3.16
C THR A 270 8.36 -16.39 -4.45
N GLY A 271 8.53 -15.08 -4.61
CA GLY A 271 8.94 -14.44 -5.86
C GLY A 271 7.88 -14.47 -6.97
N LYS A 272 6.71 -15.05 -6.71
CA LYS A 272 5.65 -15.25 -7.72
C LYS A 272 4.99 -13.91 -8.06
N VAL A 273 4.90 -13.61 -9.35
CA VAL A 273 4.18 -12.42 -9.85
C VAL A 273 2.68 -12.66 -9.72
N VAL A 274 1.99 -11.74 -9.04
CA VAL A 274 0.54 -11.78 -8.79
C VAL A 274 -0.22 -10.70 -9.58
N ILE A 275 0.43 -9.58 -9.86
CA ILE A 275 -0.03 -8.58 -10.84
C ILE A 275 1.07 -8.41 -11.88
N ALA A 276 0.76 -8.68 -13.13
CA ALA A 276 1.70 -8.63 -14.25
C ALA A 276 1.32 -7.51 -15.23
N ASN A 277 2.33 -7.00 -15.95
CA ASN A 277 2.18 -6.10 -17.11
C ASN A 277 1.27 -4.88 -16.85
N ALA A 278 1.31 -4.36 -15.63
CA ALA A 278 0.43 -3.30 -15.20
C ALA A 278 1.03 -1.92 -15.49
N TRP A 279 0.16 -0.92 -15.54
CA TRP A 279 0.58 0.46 -15.67
C TRP A 279 -0.43 1.41 -15.03
N ALA A 280 0.06 2.57 -14.60
CA ALA A 280 -0.73 3.67 -14.08
C ALA A 280 -0.30 4.98 -14.74
N LYS A 281 -1.26 5.82 -15.12
CA LYS A 281 -1.03 7.17 -15.64
C LYS A 281 -1.22 8.16 -14.50
N ILE A 282 -0.16 8.92 -14.19
CA ILE A 282 -0.14 9.89 -13.09
C ILE A 282 0.02 11.29 -13.66
N ASP A 283 -0.83 12.21 -13.22
CA ASP A 283 -0.75 13.62 -13.57
C ASP A 283 0.36 14.34 -12.79
N GLY A 284 1.14 15.16 -13.49
CA GLY A 284 2.29 15.90 -12.93
C GLY A 284 3.39 15.04 -12.31
N MET A 285 3.51 13.77 -12.68
CA MET A 285 4.29 12.73 -11.98
C MET A 285 5.64 13.18 -11.41
N THR A 286 5.80 13.07 -10.10
CA THR A 286 7.04 13.40 -9.39
C THR A 286 8.04 12.23 -9.41
N GLY A 287 9.32 12.48 -9.09
CA GLY A 287 10.34 11.43 -8.93
C GLY A 287 10.95 10.83 -10.21
N GLY A 288 11.68 11.61 -11.03
CA GLY A 288 12.42 11.11 -12.21
C GLY A 288 13.94 10.96 -12.03
N ALA A 289 14.47 9.81 -12.51
CA ALA A 289 15.86 9.38 -12.78
C ALA A 289 16.96 9.49 -11.68
N ALA A 290 17.35 8.32 -11.17
CA ALA A 290 18.64 7.92 -10.57
C ALA A 290 19.42 8.97 -9.74
N ALA A 291 19.13 9.06 -8.44
CA ALA A 291 20.20 9.09 -7.45
C ALA A 291 20.49 7.63 -7.10
N GLY A 292 21.67 7.13 -7.49
CA GLY A 292 22.03 5.72 -7.37
C GLY A 292 21.80 5.20 -5.94
N CYS A 293 21.05 4.11 -5.82
CA CYS A 293 21.11 3.26 -4.63
C CYS A 293 21.87 1.98 -4.98
N PRO A 294 22.85 1.58 -4.16
CA PRO A 294 23.58 0.36 -4.34
C PRO A 294 22.63 -0.83 -4.21
N VAL A 295 22.91 -1.85 -5.01
CA VAL A 295 22.26 -3.14 -4.97
C VAL A 295 22.54 -3.77 -3.60
N SER A 296 21.55 -3.90 -2.73
CA SER A 296 21.67 -4.79 -1.58
C SER A 296 21.11 -6.17 -1.95
N ALA A 297 22.03 -7.10 -2.22
CA ALA A 297 21.77 -8.54 -2.22
C ALA A 297 21.32 -9.00 -0.81
N PRO A 298 20.79 -10.23 -0.66
CA PRO A 298 19.81 -10.58 0.37
C PRO A 298 20.45 -10.54 1.76
N ASN A 299 19.74 -10.01 2.75
CA ASN A 299 20.10 -10.33 4.12
C ASN A 299 18.90 -10.46 5.05
N THR A 300 19.00 -11.51 5.84
CA THR A 300 18.14 -12.00 6.91
C THR A 300 17.69 -10.88 7.87
N GLY A 301 16.46 -11.00 8.36
CA GLY A 301 15.74 -9.95 9.06
C GLY A 301 16.48 -9.22 10.19
N LYS A 302 16.23 -7.91 10.25
CA LYS A 302 16.19 -7.06 11.45
C LYS A 302 15.24 -5.89 11.16
N MET A 303 14.29 -5.63 12.06
CA MET A 303 13.43 -4.44 11.95
C MET A 303 14.29 -3.17 11.99
N THR A 304 14.06 -2.25 11.06
CA THR A 304 14.78 -0.97 11.00
C THR A 304 14.12 0.02 11.96
N LEU A 305 14.90 0.52 12.91
CA LEU A 305 14.47 1.45 13.96
C LEU A 305 14.41 2.87 13.40
N LYS A 306 13.32 3.61 13.64
CA LYS A 306 13.16 5.02 13.22
C LYS A 306 14.24 5.91 13.86
N SER A 307 14.66 5.57 15.06
CA SER A 307 15.71 6.29 15.78
C SER A 307 17.14 6.03 15.28
N ALA A 308 17.37 5.07 14.36
CA ALA A 308 18.70 4.75 13.86
C ALA A 308 19.44 5.97 13.28
N ALA A 309 18.74 6.74 12.43
CA ALA A 309 19.29 7.96 11.84
C ALA A 309 19.60 9.05 12.88
N LEU A 310 18.90 9.07 14.03
CA LEU A 310 19.20 10.00 15.11
C LEU A 310 20.51 9.63 15.81
N PHE A 311 20.81 8.34 15.99
CA PHE A 311 22.11 7.92 16.53
C PHE A 311 23.27 8.26 15.57
N ASP A 312 23.04 8.17 14.27
CA ASP A 312 24.02 8.64 13.27
C ASP A 312 24.23 10.15 13.32
N GLN A 313 23.16 10.93 13.51
CA GLN A 313 23.27 12.38 13.71
C GLN A 313 24.01 12.73 15.00
N ILE A 314 23.70 12.07 16.12
CA ILE A 314 24.42 12.25 17.38
C ILE A 314 25.90 11.91 17.19
N LYS A 315 26.21 10.84 16.46
CA LYS A 315 27.59 10.46 16.12
C LYS A 315 28.31 11.55 15.32
N ALA A 316 27.64 12.16 14.35
CA ALA A 316 28.20 13.22 13.51
C ALA A 316 28.42 14.53 14.27
N GLU A 317 27.54 14.86 15.23
CA GLU A 317 27.63 16.10 16.02
C GLU A 317 28.53 15.98 17.25
N LEU A 318 28.88 14.76 17.67
CA LEU A 318 29.68 14.54 18.87
C LEU A 318 31.04 15.28 18.86
N PRO A 319 31.79 15.33 17.74
CA PRO A 319 33.01 16.12 17.63
C PRO A 319 32.81 17.63 17.85
N ASN A 320 31.60 18.17 17.63
CA ASN A 320 31.27 19.58 17.86
C ASN A 320 30.93 19.87 19.33
N HIS A 321 30.91 18.85 20.19
CA HIS A 321 30.45 18.94 21.59
C HIS A 321 31.48 18.40 22.61
N THR A 322 32.78 18.49 22.30
CA THR A 322 33.89 17.98 23.13
C THR A 322 33.86 18.45 24.60
N GLN A 323 33.38 19.66 24.88
CA GLN A 323 33.22 20.16 26.26
C GLN A 323 32.17 19.35 27.05
N LYS A 324 31.07 18.95 26.41
CA LYS A 324 30.02 18.12 27.04
C LYS A 324 30.49 16.68 27.23
N VAL A 325 31.25 16.11 26.28
CA VAL A 325 31.89 14.79 26.42
C VAL A 325 32.74 14.74 27.70
N LYS A 326 33.56 15.77 27.93
CA LYS A 326 34.39 15.92 29.14
C LYS A 326 33.60 16.13 30.44
N GLN A 327 32.35 16.58 30.37
CA GLN A 327 31.47 16.78 31.54
C GLN A 327 30.69 15.51 31.90
N VAL A 328 30.29 14.71 30.91
CA VAL A 328 29.50 13.49 31.11
C VAL A 328 30.37 12.30 31.52
N LYS A 329 31.52 12.07 30.85
CA LYS A 329 32.52 11.04 31.18
C LYS A 329 31.94 9.66 31.52
N GLY A 330 31.13 9.09 30.64
CA GLY A 330 30.70 7.70 30.78
C GLY A 330 29.83 7.20 29.64
N ILE A 331 29.29 6.00 29.84
CA ILE A 331 28.65 5.15 28.83
C ILE A 331 27.16 5.03 29.13
N ILE A 332 26.36 5.30 28.10
CA ILE A 332 24.90 5.29 28.12
C ILE A 332 24.44 4.27 27.09
N GLN A 333 23.70 3.24 27.53
CA GLN A 333 23.08 2.27 26.65
C GLN A 333 21.60 2.59 26.48
N TYR A 334 21.13 2.65 25.24
CA TYR A 334 19.72 2.73 24.89
C TYR A 334 19.21 1.36 24.48
N GLU A 335 18.08 0.95 25.03
CA GLU A 335 17.29 -0.21 24.64
C GLU A 335 15.98 0.28 24.04
N LEU A 336 15.90 0.22 22.71
CA LEU A 336 14.76 0.72 21.96
C LEU A 336 13.69 -0.37 21.90
N THR A 337 12.46 -0.02 22.25
CA THR A 337 11.32 -0.94 22.20
C THR A 337 10.36 -0.60 21.07
N SER A 338 9.61 -1.62 20.62
CA SER A 338 8.44 -1.46 19.76
C SER A 338 7.44 -2.54 20.17
N GLY A 339 6.19 -2.13 20.47
CA GLY A 339 5.19 -3.05 21.05
C GLY A 339 5.64 -3.70 22.36
N GLY A 340 6.45 -2.98 23.16
CA GLY A 340 6.95 -3.45 24.46
C GLY A 340 8.11 -4.44 24.42
N LYS A 341 8.61 -4.82 23.23
CA LYS A 341 9.78 -5.70 23.08
C LYS A 341 11.01 -4.89 22.66
N VAL A 342 12.18 -5.22 23.20
CA VAL A 342 13.45 -4.61 22.76
C VAL A 342 13.75 -5.05 21.34
N VAL A 343 13.80 -4.09 20.42
CA VAL A 343 14.01 -4.28 18.98
C VAL A 343 15.36 -3.76 18.51
N GLY A 344 16.07 -2.99 19.35
CA GLY A 344 17.49 -2.69 19.13
C GLY A 344 18.16 -2.02 20.31
N LYS A 345 19.48 -1.92 20.22
CA LYS A 345 20.32 -1.30 21.24
C LYS A 345 21.35 -0.38 20.60
N TYR A 346 21.58 0.75 21.24
CA TYR A 346 22.63 1.70 20.85
C TYR A 346 23.42 2.10 22.07
N THR A 347 24.69 2.42 21.88
CA THR A 347 25.56 2.90 22.95
C THR A 347 26.17 4.25 22.58
N ILE A 348 26.08 5.19 23.51
CA ILE A 348 26.82 6.45 23.50
C ILE A 348 27.92 6.33 24.57
N ASP A 349 29.16 6.18 24.14
CA ASP A 349 30.34 6.11 25.01
C ASP A 349 31.05 7.46 25.03
N LEU A 350 30.89 8.21 26.12
CA LEU A 350 31.54 9.49 26.37
C LEU A 350 32.67 9.37 27.40
N LYS A 351 33.16 8.16 27.67
CA LYS A 351 34.16 7.91 28.72
C LYS A 351 35.54 8.46 28.34
N ASN A 352 35.91 8.36 27.06
CA ASN A 352 37.25 8.67 26.55
C ASN A 352 37.21 9.51 25.27
N GLY A 353 38.27 10.31 25.03
CA GLY A 353 38.46 11.07 23.79
C GLY A 353 37.32 12.04 23.47
N ASP A 354 36.94 12.09 22.19
CA ASP A 354 35.81 12.89 21.67
C ASP A 354 34.46 12.16 21.78
N GLY A 355 34.44 10.99 22.43
CA GLY A 355 33.27 10.13 22.54
C GLY A 355 32.94 9.38 21.25
N THR A 356 32.12 8.34 21.36
CA THR A 356 31.66 7.53 20.21
C THR A 356 30.21 7.11 20.37
N VAL A 357 29.53 6.93 19.24
CA VAL A 357 28.20 6.32 19.17
C VAL A 357 28.27 5.12 18.25
N TYR A 358 27.67 4.00 18.67
CA TYR A 358 27.62 2.78 17.86
C TYR A 358 26.38 1.94 18.17
N GLU A 359 25.92 1.18 17.17
CA GLU A 359 24.86 0.18 17.35
C GLU A 359 25.38 -1.02 18.15
N GLY A 360 24.58 -1.50 19.09
CA GLY A 360 24.87 -2.66 19.92
C GLY A 360 25.00 -2.33 21.41
N GLU A 361 25.24 -3.38 22.19
CA GLU A 361 25.44 -3.29 23.64
C GLU A 361 26.72 -2.56 24.01
N ALA A 362 26.73 -1.99 25.20
CA ALA A 362 27.90 -1.31 25.71
C ALA A 362 29.08 -2.30 25.84
N LYS A 363 30.24 -1.95 25.26
CA LYS A 363 31.44 -2.79 25.27
C LYS A 363 32.05 -2.88 26.67
N GLU A 364 31.80 -1.87 27.48
CA GLU A 364 32.07 -1.84 28.91
C GLU A 364 30.77 -1.58 29.68
N LYS A 365 30.82 -1.72 31.01
CA LYS A 365 29.64 -1.52 31.87
C LYS A 365 29.04 -0.11 31.67
N ALA A 366 27.84 -0.06 31.11
CA ALA A 366 27.05 1.16 31.01
C ALA A 366 26.74 1.71 32.41
N GLN A 367 26.96 3.01 32.62
CA GLN A 367 26.62 3.70 33.86
C GLN A 367 25.11 3.96 33.94
N VAL A 368 24.44 4.06 32.81
CA VAL A 368 22.97 4.14 32.73
C VAL A 368 22.46 3.39 31.50
N THR A 369 21.38 2.64 31.69
CA THR A 369 20.61 2.00 30.61
C THR A 369 19.24 2.67 30.54
N VAL A 370 18.87 3.12 29.35
CA VAL A 370 17.61 3.81 29.06
C VAL A 370 16.77 2.90 28.18
N THR A 371 15.61 2.47 28.66
CA THR A 371 14.62 1.76 27.86
C THR A 371 13.52 2.73 27.45
N VAL A 372 13.25 2.81 26.15
CA VAL A 372 12.30 3.76 25.57
C VAL A 372 11.75 3.22 24.25
N ASP A 373 10.50 3.51 23.95
CA ASP A 373 9.92 3.17 22.65
C ASP A 373 10.60 3.96 21.52
N ASP A 374 10.83 3.32 20.39
CA ASP A 374 11.50 3.90 19.23
C ASP A 374 10.81 5.19 18.75
N GLU A 375 9.48 5.28 18.85
CA GLU A 375 8.75 6.51 18.50
C GLU A 375 8.87 7.59 19.57
N ASP A 376 8.80 7.22 20.86
CA ASP A 376 8.97 8.16 21.96
C ASP A 376 10.41 8.71 21.99
N PHE A 377 11.42 7.92 21.59
CA PHE A 377 12.80 8.39 21.42
C PHE A 377 12.92 9.46 20.32
N VAL A 378 12.23 9.28 19.19
CA VAL A 378 12.20 10.30 18.13
C VAL A 378 11.57 11.60 18.63
N LYS A 379 10.45 11.51 19.37
CA LYS A 379 9.79 12.70 19.97
C LYS A 379 10.68 13.40 21.02
N LEU A 380 11.44 12.63 21.79
CA LEU A 380 12.41 13.18 22.76
C LEU A 380 13.55 13.92 22.05
N ALA A 381 14.06 13.38 20.94
CA ALA A 381 15.09 14.02 20.15
C ALA A 381 14.57 15.28 19.43
N ALA A 382 13.32 15.27 18.97
CA ALA A 382 12.66 16.42 18.35
C ALA A 382 12.25 17.52 19.36
N GLY A 383 12.28 17.23 20.67
CA GLY A 383 11.82 18.13 21.73
C GLY A 383 10.30 18.18 21.90
N GLU A 384 9.56 17.36 21.15
CA GLU A 384 8.10 17.23 21.22
C GLU A 384 7.62 16.51 22.50
N LEU A 385 8.49 15.66 23.06
CA LEU A 385 8.27 14.98 24.32
C LEU A 385 9.31 15.45 25.33
N GLU A 386 8.85 16.04 26.44
CA GLU A 386 9.74 16.50 27.50
C GLU A 386 10.25 15.30 28.33
N PRO A 387 11.57 15.16 28.56
CA PRO A 387 12.17 13.98 29.22
C PRO A 387 11.64 13.68 30.63
N THR A 388 11.41 14.71 31.46
CA THR A 388 10.93 14.55 32.84
C THR A 388 9.50 14.00 32.86
N LYS A 389 8.63 14.55 32.01
CA LYS A 389 7.24 14.10 31.80
C LYS A 389 7.20 12.68 31.26
N ALA A 390 8.03 12.34 30.30
CA ALA A 390 8.11 10.99 29.74
C ALA A 390 8.55 9.94 30.77
N PHE A 391 9.49 10.29 31.64
CA PHE A 391 9.90 9.44 32.75
C PHE A 391 8.76 9.25 33.77
N MET A 392 8.08 10.34 34.18
CA MET A 392 6.94 10.27 35.11
C MET A 392 5.76 9.45 34.55
N GLN A 393 5.55 9.46 33.24
CA GLN A 393 4.51 8.67 32.55
C GLN A 393 4.91 7.21 32.31
N GLY A 394 6.12 6.80 32.70
CA GLY A 394 6.63 5.44 32.49
C GLY A 394 7.01 5.11 31.05
N LYS A 395 7.04 6.10 30.15
CA LYS A 395 7.45 5.95 28.74
C LYS A 395 8.96 5.79 28.57
N ILE A 396 9.72 6.37 29.49
CA ILE A 396 11.16 6.15 29.63
C ILE A 396 11.40 5.43 30.94
N LYS A 397 12.19 4.37 30.91
CA LYS A 397 12.75 3.74 32.11
C LYS A 397 14.26 3.93 32.09
N ALA A 398 14.83 4.37 33.19
CA ALA A 398 16.27 4.52 33.34
C ALA A 398 16.75 3.69 34.54
N LYS A 399 17.81 2.89 34.33
CA LYS A 399 18.44 2.08 35.38
C LYS A 399 19.92 2.45 35.47
N GLY A 400 20.41 2.68 36.68
CA GLY A 400 21.78 3.12 36.94
C GLY A 400 21.86 4.58 37.37
N ASN A 401 22.88 5.31 36.91
CA ASN A 401 23.13 6.71 37.29
C ASN A 401 22.24 7.68 36.48
N ILE A 402 20.99 7.85 36.91
CA ILE A 402 19.98 8.66 36.20
C ILE A 402 20.39 10.14 36.11
N MET A 403 21.13 10.68 37.08
CA MET A 403 21.62 12.09 37.04
C MET A 403 22.54 12.36 35.84
N MET A 404 23.11 11.31 35.24
CA MET A 404 23.94 11.43 34.04
C MET A 404 23.12 11.82 32.80
N LEU A 405 21.84 11.45 32.73
CA LEU A 405 20.95 11.81 31.63
C LEU A 405 20.63 13.32 31.64
N GLN A 406 20.55 13.94 32.82
CA GLN A 406 20.39 15.39 32.95
C GLN A 406 21.61 16.15 32.41
N LYS A 407 22.82 15.61 32.61
CA LYS A 407 24.06 16.19 32.05
C LYS A 407 24.17 16.04 30.53
N LEU A 408 23.45 15.08 29.93
CA LEU A 408 23.37 14.87 28.49
C LEU A 408 22.35 15.81 27.82
N GLN A 409 21.46 16.43 28.59
CA GLN A 409 20.42 17.31 28.08
C GLN A 409 21.05 18.50 27.32
N GLY A 410 20.57 18.72 26.08
CA GLY A 410 21.12 19.72 25.16
C GLY A 410 22.19 19.22 24.18
N LEU A 411 22.64 17.95 24.23
CA LEU A 411 23.37 17.32 23.12
C LEU A 411 22.40 16.91 21.99
N LEU A 412 21.18 16.51 22.37
CA LEU A 412 20.09 16.16 21.44
C LEU A 412 19.39 17.39 20.83
N GLN A 413 19.33 18.52 21.54
CA GLN A 413 18.68 19.75 21.06
C GLN A 413 19.55 20.55 20.06
N GLY A 414 20.83 20.19 19.89
CA GLY A 414 21.75 20.86 18.95
C GLY A 414 21.47 20.56 17.48
N ALA A 415 20.74 19.49 17.18
CA ALA A 415 20.41 19.06 15.81
C ALA A 415 19.40 19.97 15.07
N GLN A 416 18.81 20.97 15.74
CA GLN A 416 17.82 21.89 15.15
C GLN A 416 18.39 23.20 14.59
N LYS A 417 19.65 23.58 14.87
CA LYS A 417 20.19 24.91 14.48
C LYS A 417 20.96 24.97 13.15
N ALA A 418 20.94 23.91 12.34
CA ALA A 418 21.54 23.90 11.00
C ALA A 418 20.49 23.93 9.87
N LYS A 419 19.45 24.76 10.02
CA LYS A 419 18.61 25.27 8.92
C LYS A 419 18.05 26.64 9.33
N LEU A 420 18.88 27.67 9.22
CA LEU A 420 18.53 29.06 8.95
C LEU A 420 19.76 29.76 8.38
#